data_AF-A0A268EY13-F1
#
_entry.id   AF-A0A268EY13-F1
#
_cell.length_a   1.000
_cell.length_b   1.000
_cell.length_c   1.000
_cell.angle_alpha   90.00
_cell.angle_beta   90.00
_cell.angle_gamma   90.00
#
_symmetry.space_group_name_H-M   'P 1'
#
loop_
_entity.id
_entity.type
_entity.pdbx_description
1 polymer ?
#
loop_
_entity_poly.entity_id
_entity_poly.type
_entity_poly.pdbx_seq_one_letter_code
_entity_poly.pdbx_strand_id
1 'polypeptide(L)' 'MSKKAKNAAPAFSKHQLMESKQFSNQEKDVLKAILQEDKQYTKEQAVELLTTFLKKEVM' A
#
# COMPACT_ATOMS: atom_id res chain seq x y z
N MET A 1 19.84 5.83 21.84
CA MET A 1 19.26 6.85 20.94
C MET A 1 17.95 6.29 20.39
N SER A 2 16.80 6.70 20.93
CA SER A 2 15.90 7.72 20.34
C SER A 2 15.11 7.11 19.16
N LYS A 3 13.79 6.89 19.18
CA LYS A 3 12.71 7.80 19.62
C LYS A 3 11.38 7.01 19.74
N LYS A 4 10.70 7.09 20.89
CA LYS A 4 9.26 6.82 21.03
C LYS A 4 8.48 7.86 20.21
N ALA A 5 7.47 7.48 19.42
CA ALA A 5 6.24 8.27 19.26
C ALA A 5 5.16 7.61 18.36
N LYS A 6 4.01 7.37 18.98
CA LYS A 6 2.64 7.65 18.48
C LYS A 6 2.09 6.75 17.37
N ASN A 7 1.09 5.94 17.74
CA ASN A 7 -0.25 5.71 17.14
C ASN A 7 -0.59 6.22 15.72
N ALA A 8 0.39 6.41 14.84
CA ALA A 8 0.20 6.51 13.41
C ALA A 8 0.31 5.09 12.88
N ALA A 9 -0.68 4.65 12.10
CA ALA A 9 -0.63 3.37 11.44
C ALA A 9 0.73 3.22 10.72
N PRO A 10 1.40 2.06 10.83
CA PRO A 10 2.70 1.87 10.22
C PRO A 10 2.61 2.16 8.73
N ALA A 11 3.43 3.11 8.28
CA ALA A 11 3.57 3.46 6.89
C ALA A 11 4.63 2.55 6.27
N PHE A 12 4.26 1.92 5.17
CA PHE A 12 5.10 0.95 4.47
C PHE A 12 5.50 1.53 3.12
N SER A 13 6.74 1.25 2.72
CA SER A 13 7.17 1.54 1.34
C SER A 13 6.48 0.59 0.37
N LYS A 14 6.45 0.97 -0.91
CA LYS A 14 5.98 0.11 -2.00
C LYS A 14 6.58 -1.29 -1.92
N HIS A 15 7.90 -1.40 -1.77
CA HIS A 15 8.62 -2.66 -1.66
C HIS A 15 8.13 -3.52 -0.49
N GLN A 16 7.93 -2.93 0.71
CA GLN A 16 7.38 -3.65 1.86
C GLN A 16 5.96 -4.15 1.63
N LEU A 17 5.11 -3.37 0.95
CA LEU A 17 3.76 -3.81 0.60
C LEU A 17 3.79 -4.96 -0.43
N MET A 18 4.73 -4.93 -1.38
CA MET A 18 4.91 -5.99 -2.37
C MET A 18 5.47 -7.28 -1.75
N GLU A 19 6.34 -7.19 -0.75
CA GLU A 19 6.85 -8.35 -0.02
C GLU A 19 5.81 -8.94 0.94
N SER A 20 4.79 -8.17 1.31
CA SER A 20 3.73 -8.63 2.19
C SER A 20 2.90 -9.76 1.55
N LYS A 21 2.52 -10.75 2.37
CA LYS A 21 1.58 -11.82 2.00
C LYS A 21 0.11 -11.36 2.05
N GLN A 22 -0.11 -10.11 2.42
CA GLN A 22 -1.41 -9.46 2.57
C GLN A 22 -2.16 -9.32 1.23
N PHE A 23 -1.42 -9.21 0.13
CA PHE A 23 -1.93 -8.97 -1.22
C PHE A 23 -1.61 -10.18 -2.11
N SER A 24 -2.51 -10.49 -3.03
CA SER A 24 -2.31 -11.46 -4.11
C SER A 24 -1.39 -10.90 -5.20
N ASN A 25 -0.92 -11.77 -6.11
CA ASN A 25 -0.02 -11.35 -7.19
C ASN A 25 -0.65 -10.25 -8.07
N GLN A 26 -1.93 -10.40 -8.43
CA GLN A 26 -2.65 -9.40 -9.23
C GLN A 26 -2.78 -8.06 -8.49
N GLU A 27 -3.12 -8.10 -7.20
CA GLU A 27 -3.20 -6.89 -6.38
C GLU A 27 -1.84 -6.20 -6.24
N LYS A 28 -0.75 -6.99 -6.12
CA LYS A 28 0.62 -6.45 -6.09
C LYS A 28 0.98 -5.77 -7.40
N ASP A 29 0.59 -6.32 -8.55
CA ASP A 29 0.84 -5.69 -9.84
C ASP A 29 0.10 -4.35 -9.97
N VAL A 30 -1.16 -4.29 -9.53
CA VAL A 30 -1.93 -3.04 -9.49
C VAL A 30 -1.32 -2.04 -8.51
N LEU A 31 -0.99 -2.48 -7.29
CA LEU A 31 -0.28 -1.66 -6.30
C LEU A 31 1.06 -1.17 -6.86
N LYS A 32 1.76 -1.96 -7.68
CA LYS A 32 3.00 -1.54 -8.34
C LYS A 32 2.76 -0.42 -9.35
N ALA A 33 1.63 -0.44 -10.05
CA ALA A 33 1.28 0.57 -11.03
C ALA A 33 0.80 1.88 -10.37
N ILE A 34 0.06 1.80 -9.25
CA ILE A 34 -0.55 2.98 -8.60
C ILE A 34 0.31 3.60 -7.48
N LEU A 35 1.15 2.81 -6.79
CA LEU A 35 2.00 3.31 -5.70
C LEU A 35 3.33 3.86 -6.22
N GLN A 36 3.71 5.02 -5.70
CA GLN A 36 4.99 5.68 -5.99
C GLN A 36 6.09 5.15 -5.06
N GLU A 37 7.32 5.01 -5.58
CA GLU A 37 8.46 4.48 -4.80
C GLU A 37 8.96 5.46 -3.72
N ASP A 38 8.93 6.76 -3.99
CA ASP A 38 9.30 7.82 -3.04
C ASP A 38 8.23 8.11 -1.98
N LYS A 39 7.11 7.37 -1.99
CA LYS A 39 6.01 7.54 -1.03
C LYS A 39 5.83 6.31 -0.17
N GLN A 40 5.41 6.57 1.07
CA GLN A 40 5.01 5.53 2.01
C GLN A 40 3.49 5.56 2.15
N TYR A 41 2.90 4.36 2.24
CA TYR A 41 1.47 4.17 2.33
C TYR A 41 1.17 3.28 3.52
N THR A 42 0.10 3.61 4.24
CA THR A 42 -0.42 2.68 5.23
C THR A 42 -1.11 1.52 4.53
N LYS A 43 -1.25 0.40 5.23
CA LYS A 43 -1.97 -0.76 4.70
C LYS A 43 -3.39 -0.41 4.26
N GLU A 44 -4.09 0.44 5.04
CA GLU A 44 -5.44 0.92 4.71
C GLU A 44 -5.45 1.75 3.42
N GLN A 45 -4.50 2.69 3.27
CA GLN A 45 -4.37 3.47 2.04
C GLN A 45 -4.09 2.59 0.82
N ALA A 46 -3.22 1.58 0.95
CA ALA A 46 -2.95 0.66 -0.14
C ALA A 46 -4.21 -0.10 -0.57
N VAL A 47 -4.99 -0.60 0.39
CA VAL A 47 -6.27 -1.29 0.13
C VAL A 47 -7.30 -0.34 -0.49
N GLU A 48 -7.39 0.90 -0.01
CA GLU A 48 -8.32 1.90 -0.56
C GLU A 48 -7.98 2.29 -2.01
N LEU A 49 -6.69 2.52 -2.29
CA LEU A 49 -6.22 2.82 -3.64
C LEU A 49 -6.45 1.64 -4.60
N LEU A 50 -6.16 0.42 -4.13
CA LEU A 50 -6.39 -0.81 -4.88
C LEU A 50 -7.88 -1.02 -5.17
N THR A 51 -8.75 -0.89 -4.16
CA THR A 51 -10.20 -1.05 -4.33
C THR A 51 -10.80 0.04 -5.20
N THR A 52 -10.31 1.28 -5.09
CA THR A 52 -10.69 2.39 -5.97
C THR A 52 -10.30 2.11 -7.41
N PHE A 53 -9.09 1.58 -7.65
CA PHE A 53 -8.63 1.21 -8.98
C PHE A 53 -9.49 0.08 -9.57
N LEU A 54 -9.70 -1.00 -8.82
CA LEU A 54 -10.52 -2.15 -9.25
C LEU A 54 -11.97 -1.75 -9.51
N LYS A 55 -12.56 -0.89 -8.67
CA LYS A 55 -13.93 -0.38 -8.89
C LYS A 55 -14.03 0.50 -10.14
N LYS A 56 -12.98 1.26 -10.45
CA LYS A 56 -12.97 2.16 -11.61
C LYS A 56 -12.91 1.41 -12.95
N GLU A 57 -12.33 0.21 -12.99
CA GLU A 57 -12.39 -0.64 -14.19
C GLU A 57 -13.74 -1.34 -14.40
N VAL A 58 -14.60 -1.38 -13.38
CA VAL A 58 -15.89 -2.09 -13.44
C VAL A 58 -17.04 -1.20 -13.93
N MET A 59 -16.81 0.11 -14.13
CA MET A 59 -17.82 1.07 -14.63
C MET A 59 -17.66 1.41 -16.11
#